data_AF-A0A1Q7B096-F1
#
_entry.id   AF-A0A1Q7B096-F1
#
_cell.length_a   1.000
_cell.length_b   1.000
_cell.length_c   1.000
_cell.angle_alpha   90.00
_cell.angle_beta   90.00
_cell.angle_gamma   90.00
#
_symmetry.space_group_name_H-M   'P 1'
#
loop_
_entity.id
_entity.type
_entity.pdbx_description
1 polymer ?
#
loop_
_entity_poly.entity_id
_entity_poly.type
_entity_poly.pdbx_seq_one_letter_code
_entity_poly.pdbx_strand_id
1 'polypeptide(L)'
;MAGGPKLETALDAFELAHDALADGAIGVDMGRNIWQSEHPVAMIIAIREIVHNGASVREAQQAFEEAKKTKTPVLAKTPIR
;
A
#
# COMPACT_ATOMS: atom_id res chain seq x y z
N MET A 1 -5.57 -7.36 9.46
CA MET A 1 -6.58 -6.31 9.78
C MET A 1 -7.32 -5.93 8.49
N ALA A 2 -8.63 -5.65 8.53
CA ALA A 2 -9.41 -5.26 7.35
C ALA A 2 -9.43 -3.73 7.18
N GLY A 3 -9.20 -3.23 5.96
CA GLY A 3 -8.98 -1.80 5.70
C GLY A 3 -10.16 -0.84 5.90
N GLY A 4 -11.36 -1.34 6.22
CA GLY A 4 -12.52 -0.47 6.47
C GLY A 4 -13.07 0.24 5.23
N PRO A 5 -13.88 1.31 5.42
CA PRO A 5 -14.35 2.18 4.33
C PRO A 5 -13.19 2.87 3.62
N LYS A 6 -13.47 3.49 2.46
CA LYS A 6 -12.48 4.34 1.81
C LYS A 6 -12.17 5.52 2.73
N LEU A 7 -10.88 5.75 2.97
CA LEU A 7 -10.35 6.88 3.70
C LEU A 7 -10.15 8.08 2.77
N GLU A 8 -10.01 9.27 3.35
CA GLU A 8 -9.92 10.51 2.59
C GLU A 8 -8.63 10.58 1.77
N THR A 9 -7.52 10.08 2.31
CA THR A 9 -6.22 10.13 1.65
C THR A 9 -5.51 8.78 1.61
N ALA A 10 -4.53 8.67 0.69
CA ALA A 10 -3.61 7.54 0.67
C ALA A 10 -2.78 7.46 1.96
N LEU A 11 -2.41 8.62 2.52
CA LEU A 11 -1.65 8.72 3.76
C LEU A 11 -2.38 8.06 4.93
N ASP A 12 -3.68 8.31 5.08
CA ASP A 12 -4.51 7.70 6.13
C ASP A 12 -4.50 6.16 6.02
N ALA A 13 -4.51 5.62 4.80
CA ALA A 13 -4.44 4.18 4.57
C ALA A 13 -3.05 3.62 4.90
N PHE A 14 -1.98 4.39 4.67
CA PHE A 14 -0.61 4.00 5.02
C PHE A 14 -0.41 4.01 6.54
N GLU A 15 -0.91 5.04 7.24
CA GLU A 15 -0.91 5.11 8.70
C GLU A 15 -1.67 3.92 9.30
N LEU A 16 -2.89 3.64 8.81
CA LEU A 16 -3.68 2.50 9.28
C LEU A 16 -2.96 1.15 9.08
N ALA A 17 -2.27 0.97 7.96
CA ALA A 17 -1.52 -0.26 7.70
C ALA A 17 -0.27 -0.38 8.60
N HIS A 18 0.46 0.72 8.78
CA HIS A 18 1.65 0.80 9.62
C HIS A 18 1.31 0.53 11.08
N ASP A 19 0.29 1.20 11.61
CA ASP A 19 -0.13 1.05 13.00
C ASP A 19 -0.66 -0.36 13.28
N ALA A 20 -1.41 -0.95 12.35
CA ALA A 20 -1.84 -2.33 12.50
C ALA A 20 -0.67 -3.32 12.60
N LEU A 21 0.41 -3.11 11.83
CA LEU A 21 1.61 -3.94 11.95
C LEU A 21 2.36 -3.66 13.26
N ALA A 22 2.47 -2.40 13.68
CA ALA A 22 3.07 -2.02 14.95
C ALA A 22 2.33 -2.66 16.15
N ASP A 23 1.01 -2.81 16.04
CA ASP A 23 0.14 -3.49 17.02
C ASP A 23 0.17 -5.03 16.91
N GLY A 24 1.04 -5.58 16.06
CA GLY A 24 1.29 -7.02 15.96
C GLY A 24 0.44 -7.76 14.92
N ALA A 25 -0.26 -7.05 14.03
CA ALA A 25 -0.80 -7.71 12.85
C ALA A 25 0.35 -8.23 11.96
N ILE A 26 0.10 -9.33 11.25
CA ILE A 26 1.04 -9.91 10.29
C ILE A 26 0.73 -9.49 8.84
N GLY A 27 -0.27 -8.62 8.65
CA GLY A 27 -0.72 -8.18 7.32
C GLY A 27 -2.06 -7.45 7.33
N VAL A 28 -2.44 -6.97 6.15
CA VAL A 28 -3.67 -6.20 5.91
C VAL A 28 -4.49 -6.79 4.77
N ASP A 29 -5.81 -6.62 4.86
CA ASP A 29 -6.80 -6.95 3.82
C ASP A 29 -7.54 -5.66 3.45
N MET A 30 -6.97 -4.90 2.50
CA MET A 30 -7.46 -3.58 2.10
C MET A 30 -8.12 -3.61 0.72
N GLY A 31 -9.45 -3.63 0.69
CA GLY A 31 -10.21 -3.53 -0.56
C GLY A 31 -10.40 -2.09 -1.04
N ARG A 32 -11.36 -1.38 -0.44
CA ARG A 32 -11.87 -0.06 -0.89
C ARG A 32 -10.77 0.99 -1.02
N ASN A 33 -9.84 1.05 -0.07
CA ASN A 33 -8.70 1.97 -0.11
C ASN A 33 -7.76 1.74 -1.32
N ILE A 34 -7.79 0.55 -1.90
CA ILE A 34 -7.00 0.22 -3.11
C ILE A 34 -7.82 0.48 -4.37
N TRP A 35 -8.91 -0.26 -4.60
CA TRP A 35 -9.58 -0.25 -5.91
C TRP A 35 -10.40 1.02 -6.21
N GLN A 36 -10.73 1.82 -5.18
CA GLN A 36 -11.40 3.12 -5.36
C GLN A 36 -10.41 4.30 -5.42
N SER A 37 -9.11 4.04 -5.31
CA SER A 37 -8.07 5.05 -5.58
C SER A 37 -7.95 5.30 -7.07
N GLU A 38 -7.58 6.52 -7.47
CA GLU A 38 -7.21 6.83 -8.86
C GLU A 38 -5.89 6.15 -9.26
N HIS A 39 -5.12 5.69 -8.28
CA HIS A 39 -3.81 5.06 -8.45
C HIS A 39 -3.71 3.72 -7.70
N PRO A 40 -4.54 2.72 -8.04
CA PRO A 40 -4.64 1.47 -7.27
C PRO A 40 -3.33 0.68 -7.24
N VAL A 41 -2.56 0.69 -8.32
CA VAL A 41 -1.25 0.02 -8.39
C VAL A 41 -0.24 0.69 -7.46
N ALA A 42 -0.21 2.03 -7.42
CA ALA A 42 0.66 2.76 -6.52
C ALA A 42 0.29 2.51 -5.04
N MET A 43 -1.01 2.40 -4.71
CA MET A 43 -1.46 2.02 -3.37
C MET A 43 -0.92 0.64 -2.96
N ILE A 44 -1.03 -0.36 -3.84
CA ILE A 44 -0.53 -1.72 -3.57
C ILE A 44 0.98 -1.71 -3.32
N ILE A 45 1.74 -0.97 -4.13
CA ILE A 45 3.19 -0.85 -3.98
C ILE A 45 3.53 -0.24 -2.61
N ALA A 46 2.93 0.89 -2.25
CA ALA A 46 3.19 1.54 -0.97
C ALA A 46 2.80 0.67 0.24
N ILE A 47 1.63 0.03 0.22
CA ILE A 47 1.20 -0.89 1.29
C ILE A 47 2.14 -2.10 1.37
N ARG A 48 2.62 -2.63 0.24
CA ARG A 48 3.58 -3.73 0.21
C ARG A 48 4.89 -3.36 0.91
N GLU A 49 5.38 -2.14 0.71
CA GLU A 49 6.60 -1.66 1.38
C GLU A 49 6.44 -1.66 2.90
N ILE A 50 5.29 -1.21 3.41
CA ILE A 50 4.97 -1.28 4.84
C ILE A 50 4.94 -2.75 5.30
N VAL A 51 4.17 -3.59 4.59
CA VAL A 51 3.86 -4.94 5.06
C VAL A 51 5.06 -5.89 5.02
N HIS A 52 5.88 -5.81 3.98
CA HIS A 52 6.96 -6.78 3.75
C HIS A 52 8.36 -6.23 3.99
N ASN A 53 8.55 -4.90 3.91
CA ASN A 53 9.87 -4.28 4.01
C ASN A 53 10.03 -3.40 5.26
N GLY A 54 8.99 -3.28 6.09
CA GLY A 54 9.03 -2.49 7.32
C GLY A 54 9.15 -0.98 7.08
N ALA A 55 8.69 -0.50 5.93
CA ALA A 55 8.77 0.91 5.58
C ALA A 55 7.93 1.77 6.53
N SER A 56 8.45 2.96 6.86
CA SER A 56 7.69 3.99 7.55
C SER A 56 6.59 4.57 6.65
N VAL A 57 5.60 5.23 7.25
CA VAL A 57 4.52 5.93 6.53
C VAL A 57 5.09 6.92 5.49
N ARG A 58 6.18 7.61 5.83
CA ARG A 58 6.86 8.58 4.94
C ARG A 58 7.48 7.89 3.72
N GLU A 59 8.14 6.76 3.92
CA GLU A 59 8.75 5.97 2.83
C GLU A 59 7.67 5.37 1.92
N ALA A 60 6.57 4.88 2.51
CA ALA A 60 5.42 4.41 1.74
C ALA A 60 4.77 5.53 0.90
N GLN A 61 4.63 6.73 1.46
CA GLN A 61 4.15 7.90 0.72
C GLN A 61 5.10 8.28 -0.43
N GLN A 62 6.41 8.17 -0.24
CA GLN A 62 7.38 8.39 -1.30
C GLN A 62 7.25 7.33 -2.41
N ALA A 63 7.17 6.04 -2.04
CA ALA A 63 6.97 4.94 -2.99
C ALA A 63 5.67 5.11 -3.80
N PHE A 64 4.60 5.59 -3.16
CA PHE A 64 3.34 5.92 -3.83
C PHE A 64 3.52 7.01 -4.88
N GLU A 65 4.17 8.12 -4.53
CA GLU A 65 4.40 9.24 -5.46
C GLU A 65 5.37 8.89 -6.59
N GLU A 66 6.34 8.02 -6.35
CA GLU A 66 7.22 7.48 -7.39
C GLU A 66 6.45 6.55 -8.33
N ALA A 67 5.66 5.63 -7.78
CA ALA A 67 4.85 4.68 -8.56
C ALA A 67 3.80 5.39 -9.43
N LYS A 68 3.22 6.51 -8.97
CA LYS A 68 2.32 7.35 -9.77
C LYS A 68 2.96 7.89 -11.06
N LYS A 69 4.26 8.15 -11.04
CA LYS A 69 5.01 8.72 -12.18
C LYS A 69 5.36 7.63 -13.20
N THR A 70 5.47 6.38 -12.77
CA THR A 70 5.78 5.25 -13.65
C THR A 70 4.52 4.73 -14.33
N LYS A 71 4.43 4.86 -15.66
CA LYS A 71 3.37 4.25 -16.50
C LYS A 71 3.55 2.73 -16.69
N THR A 72 4.37 2.08 -15.89
CA THR A 72 4.77 0.69 -16.14
C THR A 72 3.60 -0.25 -15.80
N PRO A 73 3.11 -1.06 -16.76
CA PRO A 73 2.11 -2.06 -16.45
C PRO A 73 2.76 -3.13 -15.57
N VAL A 74 2.28 -3.26 -14.33
CA VAL A 74 2.74 -4.24 -13.35
C VAL A 74 2.20 -5.63 -13.74
N LEU A 75 2.73 -6.20 -14.81
CA LEU A 75 2.61 -7.63 -15.15
C LEU A 75 3.89 -8.14 -15.84
N ALA A 76 5.06 -7.75 -15.36
CA ALA A 76 6.28 -8.52 -15.60
C ALA A 76 6.36 -9.59 -14.49
N LYS A 77 5.75 -10.75 -14.75
CA LYS A 77 5.80 -11.91 -13.86
C LYS A 77 7.25 -12.25 -13.54
N THR A 78 7.64 -12.17 -12.27
CA THR A 78 8.83 -12.90 -11.78
C THR A 78 8.42 -14.35 -11.56
N PRO A 79 9.21 -15.36 -11.98
CA PRO A 79 8.86 -16.76 -11.76
C PRO A 79 8.82 -17.01 -10.26
N ILE A 80 7.71 -17.57 -9.79
CA ILE A 80 7.62 -18.14 -8.45
C ILE A 80 8.67 -19.27 -8.41
N ARG A 81 9.68 -19.12 -7.56
CA ARG A 81 10.55 -20.23 -7.16
C ARG A 81 9.84 -21.08 -6.11
#